data_AF-A0A174JFT8-F1
#
_entry.id   AF-A0A174JFT8-F1
#
_cell.length_a   1.000
_cell.length_b   1.000
_cell.length_c   1.000
_cell.angle_alpha   90.00
_cell.angle_beta   90.00
_cell.angle_gamma   90.00
#
_symmetry.space_group_name_H-M   'P 1'
#
loop_
_entity.id
_entity.type
_entity.pdbx_description
1 polymer ?
#
loop_
_entity_poly.entity_id
_entity_poly.type
_entity_poly.pdbx_seq_one_letter_code
_entity_poly.pdbx_strand_id
1 'polypeptide(L)'
;MKELNTSELLNKEMWFQPLDEFMVEQGYYSVLGEDDVISDIKHNQSIVYTDTTSNECKVKIDFDIVINNGVDEAEEAFILKITKIKMY
;
A
#
# COMPACT_ATOMS: atom_id res chain seq x y z
N MET A 1 11.10 -2.30 -17.51
CA MET A 1 10.10 -2.05 -16.46
C MET A 1 8.79 -1.70 -17.13
N LYS A 2 7.67 -2.33 -16.76
CA LYS A 2 6.35 -1.79 -17.12
C LYS A 2 6.18 -0.50 -16.31
N GLU A 3 5.75 0.57 -16.97
CA GLU A 3 5.32 1.76 -16.23
C GLU A 3 4.13 1.37 -15.36
N LEU A 4 4.22 1.65 -14.05
CA LEU A 4 3.12 1.40 -13.12
C LEU A 4 1.96 2.33 -13.50
N ASN A 5 0.84 1.77 -13.97
CA ASN A 5 -0.34 2.57 -14.31
C ASN A 5 -1.12 2.98 -13.04
N THR A 6 -0.60 4.00 -12.35
CA THR A 6 -1.15 4.52 -11.08
C THR A 6 -2.46 5.28 -11.24
N SER A 7 -2.79 5.72 -12.47
CA SER A 7 -4.01 6.47 -12.77
C SER A 7 -5.28 5.68 -12.43
N GLU A 8 -5.22 4.36 -12.54
CA GLU A 8 -6.35 3.48 -12.24
C GLU A 8 -6.53 3.23 -10.75
N LEU A 9 -5.55 3.58 -9.92
CA LEU A 9 -5.60 3.36 -8.47
C LEU A 9 -6.14 4.59 -7.73
N LEU A 10 -5.93 5.79 -8.27
CA LEU A 10 -6.33 7.03 -7.62
C LEU A 10 -7.85 7.09 -7.39
N ASN A 11 -8.25 7.48 -6.17
CA ASN A 11 -9.64 7.53 -5.69
C ASN A 11 -10.38 6.18 -5.64
N LYS A 12 -9.72 5.05 -5.89
CA LYS A 12 -10.34 3.73 -5.71
C LYS A 12 -10.34 3.34 -4.25
N GLU A 13 -11.44 2.71 -3.86
CA GLU A 13 -11.62 2.04 -2.58
C GLU A 13 -11.36 0.55 -2.77
N MET A 14 -10.44 -0.02 -2.01
CA MET A 14 -10.09 -1.43 -2.05
C MET A 14 -9.53 -1.90 -0.71
N TRP A 15 -9.52 -3.22 -0.51
CA TRP A 15 -8.82 -3.83 0.60
C TRP A 15 -7.31 -3.63 0.45
N PHE A 16 -6.60 -3.51 1.58
CA PHE A 16 -5.15 -3.39 1.60
C PHE A 16 -4.46 -4.57 0.91
N GLN A 17 -4.88 -5.81 1.19
CA GLN A 17 -4.26 -7.00 0.62
C GLN A 17 -4.27 -7.02 -0.93
N PRO A 18 -5.38 -6.79 -1.64
CA PRO A 18 -5.39 -6.62 -3.10
C PRO A 18 -4.49 -5.51 -3.64
N LEU A 19 -4.34 -4.39 -2.91
CA LEU A 19 -3.40 -3.34 -3.31
C LEU A 19 -1.96 -3.85 -3.21
N ASP A 20 -1.62 -4.54 -2.12
CA ASP A 20 -0.28 -5.06 -1.89
C ASP A 20 0.08 -6.15 -2.91
N GLU A 21 -0.83 -7.10 -3.15
CA GLU A 21 -0.70 -8.12 -4.20
C GLU A 21 -0.50 -7.49 -5.58
N PHE A 22 -1.27 -6.46 -5.92
CA PHE A 22 -1.09 -5.72 -7.18
C PHE A 22 0.31 -5.11 -7.27
N MET A 23 0.81 -4.47 -6.22
CA MET A 23 2.14 -3.86 -6.23
C MET A 23 3.25 -4.91 -6.37
N VAL A 24 3.09 -6.08 -5.74
CA VAL A 24 3.97 -7.25 -5.90
C VAL A 24 4.00 -7.76 -7.34
N GLU A 25 2.84 -7.88 -7.99
CA GLU A 25 2.76 -8.24 -9.41
C GLU A 25 3.46 -7.23 -10.34
N GLN A 26 3.51 -5.96 -9.94
CA GLN A 26 4.21 -4.91 -10.68
C GLN A 26 5.72 -4.84 -10.38
N GLY A 27 6.23 -5.74 -9.51
CA GLY A 27 7.64 -5.82 -9.16
C GLY A 27 8.07 -4.91 -8.01
N TYR A 28 7.13 -4.50 -7.16
CA TYR A 28 7.39 -3.73 -5.95
C TYR A 28 7.09 -4.55 -4.70
N TYR A 29 7.74 -4.25 -3.59
CA TYR A 29 7.42 -4.87 -2.30
C TYR A 29 7.34 -3.80 -1.22
N SER A 30 6.43 -4.00 -0.28
CA SER A 30 6.34 -3.25 0.96
C SER A 30 7.16 -4.00 2.02
N VAL A 31 7.89 -3.27 2.86
CA VAL A 31 8.64 -3.89 3.97
C VAL A 31 7.69 -4.08 5.15
N LEU A 32 6.75 -5.03 5.04
CA LEU A 32 5.76 -5.35 6.09
C LEU A 32 6.29 -6.32 7.15
N GLY A 33 7.59 -6.62 7.14
CA GLY A 33 8.18 -7.73 7.90
C GLY A 33 8.43 -7.50 9.39
N GLU A 34 8.02 -6.35 9.94
CA GLU A 34 8.15 -6.08 11.38
C GLU A 34 6.74 -5.90 11.98
N ASP A 35 6.53 -6.43 13.19
CA ASP A 35 5.21 -6.55 13.85
C ASP A 35 4.42 -5.23 13.92
N ASP A 36 5.10 -4.07 13.89
CA ASP A 36 4.47 -2.75 14.04
C ASP A 36 4.20 -2.01 12.72
N VAL A 37 4.57 -2.57 11.56
CA VAL A 37 4.52 -1.83 10.28
C VAL A 37 3.09 -1.51 9.85
N ILE A 38 2.14 -2.43 10.07
CA ILE A 38 0.73 -2.18 9.70
C ILE A 38 0.14 -1.08 10.59
N SER A 39 0.48 -1.07 11.87
CA SER A 39 0.09 -0.01 12.81
C SER A 39 0.65 1.36 12.36
N ASP A 40 1.91 1.41 11.93
CA ASP A 40 2.52 2.63 11.38
C ASP A 40 1.87 3.06 10.06
N ILE A 41 1.55 2.12 9.17
CA ILE A 41 0.86 2.39 7.89
C ILE A 41 -0.52 3.00 8.16
N LYS A 42 -1.26 2.48 9.16
CA LYS A 42 -2.55 3.02 9.55
C LYS A 42 -2.45 4.39 10.22
N HIS A 43 -1.45 4.57 11.07
CA HIS A 43 -1.22 5.84 11.76
C HIS A 43 -0.83 6.95 10.77
N ASN A 44 0.13 6.65 9.88
CA ASN A 44 0.63 7.58 8.88
C ASN A 44 -0.27 7.68 7.64
N GLN A 45 -1.24 6.77 7.52
CA GLN A 45 -2.14 6.63 6.37
C GLN A 45 -1.40 6.62 5.03
N SER A 46 -0.23 5.97 5.02
CA SER A 46 0.61 5.88 3.84
C SER A 46 1.50 4.65 3.87
N ILE A 47 1.86 4.18 2.68
CA ILE A 47 2.73 3.02 2.47
C ILE A 47 3.80 3.35 1.43
N VAL A 48 5.00 2.82 1.65
CA VAL A 48 6.13 2.95 0.72
C VAL A 48 6.45 1.59 0.13
N TYR A 49 6.64 1.57 -1.18
CA TYR A 49 6.96 0.41 -1.98
C TYR A 49 8.34 0.57 -2.60
N THR A 50 9.12 -0.49 -2.46
CA THR A 50 10.50 -0.61 -2.94
C THR A 50 10.52 -1.44 -4.21
N ASP A 51 11.24 -0.97 -5.22
CA ASP A 51 11.40 -1.70 -6.48
C ASP A 51 12.32 -2.91 -6.27
N THR A 52 11.87 -4.09 -6.67
CA THR A 52 12.60 -5.36 -6.47
C THR A 52 13.92 -5.44 -7.25
N THR A 53 14.09 -4.65 -8.30
CA THR A 53 15.29 -4.70 -9.16
C THR A 53 16.40 -3.79 -8.66
N SER A 54 16.03 -2.57 -8.28
CA SER A 54 16.95 -1.51 -7.80
C SER A 54 17.11 -1.48 -6.29
N ASN A 55 16.17 -2.08 -5.56
CA ASN A 55 16.11 -2.05 -4.09
C ASN A 55 15.97 -0.62 -3.53
N GLU A 56 15.41 0.29 -4.33
CA GLU A 56 15.17 1.69 -3.99
C GLU A 56 13.68 1.96 -3.75
N CYS A 57 13.36 2.82 -2.77
CA CYS A 57 11.99 3.28 -2.55
C CYS A 57 11.52 4.11 -3.74
N LYS A 58 10.56 3.58 -4.50
CA LYS A 58 10.12 4.18 -5.77
C LYS A 58 8.71 4.71 -5.75
N VAL A 59 7.85 4.17 -4.88
CA VAL A 59 6.44 4.56 -4.84
C VAL A 59 6.02 4.81 -3.40
N LYS A 60 5.34 5.94 -3.16
CA LYS A 60 4.60 6.21 -1.94
C LYS A 60 3.12 6.36 -2.28
N ILE A 61 2.27 5.65 -1.56
CA ILE A 61 0.82 5.74 -1.67
C ILE A 61 0.30 6.33 -0.36
N ASP A 62 -0.37 7.48 -0.44
CA ASP A 62 -1.16 8.03 0.66
C ASP A 62 -2.63 7.63 0.43
N PHE A 63 -3.33 7.29 1.50
CA PHE A 63 -4.71 6.80 1.44
C PHE A 63 -5.51 7.27 2.66
N ASP A 64 -6.84 7.14 2.62
CA ASP A 64 -7.69 7.27 3.80
C ASP A 64 -8.22 5.88 4.18
N ILE A 65 -8.30 5.57 5.48
CA ILE A 65 -8.96 4.34 5.93
C ILE A 65 -10.47 4.57 5.91
N VAL A 66 -11.18 3.82 5.06
CA VAL A 66 -12.64 3.91 4.91
C VAL A 66 -13.32 3.00 5.93
N ILE A 67 -12.81 1.77 6.07
CA ILE A 67 -13.25 0.79 7.06
C ILE A 67 -12.00 0.17 7.67
N ASN A 68 -11.84 0.30 8.99
CA ASN A 68 -10.72 -0.33 9.70
C ASN A 68 -11.09 -1.77 10.11
N ASN A 69 -10.08 -2.57 10.41
CA ASN A 69 -10.28 -3.93 10.91
C ASN A 69 -11.00 -3.95 12.27
N GLY A 70 -11.75 -5.02 12.53
CA GLY A 70 -12.30 -5.35 13.84
C GLY A 70 -11.25 -5.88 14.82
N VAL A 71 -11.63 -5.99 16.09
CA VAL A 71 -10.77 -6.54 17.16
C VAL A 71 -10.40 -8.01 16.98
N ASP A 72 -11.21 -8.78 16.26
CA ASP A 72 -10.98 -10.20 15.97
C ASP A 72 -10.46 -10.45 14.54
N GLU A 73 -10.12 -9.37 13.81
CA GLU A 73 -9.64 -9.42 12.43
C GLU A 73 -8.14 -9.10 12.35
N ALA A 74 -7.47 -9.65 11.34
CA ALA A 74 -6.06 -9.34 11.08
C ALA A 74 -5.84 -7.83 10.89
N GLU A 75 -4.69 -7.30 11.29
CA GLU A 75 -4.45 -5.86 11.22
C GLU A 75 -4.52 -5.34 9.78
N GLU A 76 -4.08 -6.12 8.81
CA GLU A 76 -4.13 -5.79 7.39
C GLU A 76 -5.54 -5.85 6.78
N ALA A 77 -6.55 -6.30 7.52
CA ALA A 77 -7.94 -6.40 7.06
C ALA A 77 -8.67 -5.05 7.12
N PHE A 78 -8.18 -4.05 6.38
CA PHE A 78 -8.83 -2.75 6.26
C PHE A 78 -9.06 -2.34 4.80
N ILE A 79 -10.09 -1.51 4.60
CA ILE A 79 -10.42 -0.88 3.33
C ILE A 79 -9.83 0.53 3.33
N LEU A 80 -9.07 0.82 2.28
CA LEU A 80 -8.43 2.11 2.05
C LEU A 80 -8.97 2.75 0.77
N LYS A 81 -8.91 4.08 0.73
CA LYS A 81 -9.13 4.89 -0.46
C LYS A 81 -7.86 5.62 -0.82
N ILE A 82 -7.31 5.37 -2.00
CA ILE A 82 -6.06 6.02 -2.40
C ILE A 82 -6.31 7.50 -2.69
N THR A 83 -5.62 8.38 -1.97
CA THR A 83 -5.75 9.83 -2.10
C THR A 83 -4.63 10.42 -2.92
N LYS A 84 -3.43 9.81 -2.88
CA LYS A 84 -2.26 10.30 -3.60
C LYS A 84 -1.27 9.20 -3.89
N ILE A 85 -0.61 9.30 -5.04
CA ILE A 85 0.49 8.42 -5.41
C ILE A 85 1.66 9.30 -5.83
N LYS A 86 2.84 9.03 -5.28
CA LYS A 86 4.10 9.73 -5.59
C LYS A 86 5.13 8.72 -6.03
N MET A 87 5.75 8.97 -7.18
CA MET A 87 6.86 8.17 -7.71
C MET A 87 8.17 8.95 -7.58
N TYR A 88 9.28 8.25 -7.31
CA TYR A 88 10.62 8.82 -7.13
C TYR A 88 11.56 8.46 -8.29
#